data_AF-R5K9Y4-F1
#
_entry.id   AF-R5K9Y4-F1
#
_cell.length_a   1.000
_cell.length_b   1.000
_cell.length_c   1.000
_cell.angle_alpha   90.00
_cell.angle_beta   90.00
_cell.angle_gamma   90.00
#
_symmetry.space_group_name_H-M   'P 1'
#
loop_
_entity.id
_entity.type
_entity.pdbx_description
1 polymer ?
#
loop_
_entity_poly.entity_id
_entity_poly.type
_entity_poly.pdbx_seq_one_letter_code
_entity_poly.pdbx_strand_id
1 'polypeptide(L)'
;MKALQYSVDVMGDLRNMLCIFPQGIIRPPHYRPIEFQTGLAYIAQNALKRYGRINLIPVAFDYCFFRDNRPEVVVEFGKRIELDKDMELNRKELTHCLEHALEEVCDNQAREISQGDITKYDILFKQHLKWYRRIEQRLKQVNLPPVSGV
;
A
#
# COMPACT_ATOMS: atom_id res chain seq x y z
N MET A 1 -15.72 9.19 -18.25
CA MET A 1 -16.92 9.49 -17.43
C MET A 1 -17.62 8.24 -16.91
N LYS A 2 -18.02 7.26 -17.75
CA LYS A 2 -18.74 6.05 -17.28
C LYS A 2 -18.02 5.26 -16.18
N ALA A 3 -16.69 5.08 -16.28
CA ALA A 3 -15.93 4.33 -15.28
C ALA A 3 -15.92 5.00 -13.88
N LEU A 4 -15.76 6.33 -13.81
CA LEU A 4 -15.78 7.06 -12.53
C LEU A 4 -17.15 6.97 -11.87
N GLN A 5 -18.23 7.05 -12.66
CA GLN A 5 -19.58 6.88 -12.13
C GLN A 5 -19.80 5.46 -11.62
N TYR A 6 -19.36 4.45 -12.37
CA TYR A 6 -19.41 3.06 -11.94
C TYR A 6 -18.66 2.83 -10.61
N SER A 7 -17.48 3.44 -10.45
CA SER A 7 -16.75 3.40 -9.17
C SER A 7 -17.56 3.97 -8.00
N VAL A 8 -18.30 5.07 -8.22
CA VAL A 8 -19.21 5.63 -7.21
C VAL A 8 -20.39 4.70 -6.95
N ASP A 9 -20.95 4.08 -7.97
CA ASP A 9 -22.10 3.17 -7.84
C ASP A 9 -21.73 1.92 -7.04
N VAL A 10 -20.57 1.30 -7.31
CA VAL A 10 -20.08 0.10 -6.63
C VAL A 10 -19.86 0.32 -5.13
N MET A 11 -19.47 1.53 -4.72
CA MET A 11 -19.30 1.87 -3.30
C MET A 11 -20.62 1.98 -2.52
N GLY A 12 -21.78 1.87 -3.17
CA GLY A 12 -23.07 1.82 -2.48
C GLY A 12 -23.31 0.53 -1.70
N ASP A 13 -22.54 -0.53 -1.98
CA ASP A 13 -22.55 -1.77 -1.21
C ASP A 13 -21.37 -1.79 -0.24
N LEU A 14 -21.67 -1.87 1.07
CA LEU A 14 -20.67 -1.87 2.15
C LEU A 14 -19.76 -3.10 2.14
N ARG A 15 -20.07 -4.13 1.35
CA ARG A 15 -19.22 -5.31 1.16
C ARG A 15 -18.11 -5.07 0.14
N ASN A 16 -18.17 -3.97 -0.61
CA ASN A 16 -17.20 -3.66 -1.66
C ASN A 16 -16.06 -2.79 -1.13
N MET A 17 -14.86 -3.03 -1.67
CA MET A 17 -13.70 -2.16 -1.50
C MET A 17 -13.18 -1.76 -2.87
N LEU A 18 -12.94 -0.47 -3.06
CA LEU A 18 -12.41 0.09 -4.30
C LEU A 18 -10.91 0.40 -4.13
N CYS A 19 -10.05 -0.40 -4.75
CA CYS A 19 -8.62 -0.15 -4.80
C CYS A 19 -8.26 0.58 -6.09
N ILE A 20 -7.63 1.75 -5.99
CA ILE A 20 -7.24 2.59 -7.13
C ILE A 20 -5.77 2.96 -7.02
N PHE A 21 -5.07 2.97 -8.15
CA PHE A 21 -3.76 3.60 -8.32
C PHE A 21 -3.96 5.02 -8.86
N PRO A 22 -3.98 6.05 -7.99
CA PRO A 22 -4.41 7.38 -8.37
C PRO A 22 -3.42 8.12 -9.27
N GLN A 23 -2.17 7.66 -9.42
CA GLN A 23 -1.17 8.27 -10.28
C GLN A 23 -1.54 8.21 -11.78
N GLY A 24 -2.40 7.25 -12.17
CA GLY A 24 -2.88 7.07 -13.55
C GLY A 24 -1.84 6.55 -14.55
N ILE A 25 -0.58 6.47 -14.15
CA ILE A 25 0.55 5.92 -14.92
C ILE A 25 1.44 5.12 -13.98
N ILE A 26 2.09 4.09 -14.53
CA ILE A 26 3.05 3.29 -13.77
C ILE A 26 4.31 4.16 -13.55
N ARG A 27 4.65 4.37 -12.28
CA ARG A 27 5.87 5.08 -11.86
C ARG A 27 6.80 4.12 -11.11
N PRO A 28 8.11 4.40 -11.08
CA PRO A 28 9.03 3.69 -10.19
C PRO A 28 8.56 3.76 -8.72
N PRO A 29 8.73 2.70 -7.91
CA PRO A 29 8.23 2.66 -6.52
C PRO A 29 8.75 3.81 -5.63
N HIS A 30 10.00 4.21 -5.83
CA HIS A 30 10.65 5.28 -5.06
C HIS A 30 10.51 6.67 -5.68
N TYR A 31 9.68 6.83 -6.72
CA TYR A 31 9.43 8.14 -7.31
C TYR A 31 8.70 9.04 -6.30
N ARG A 32 9.27 10.21 -6.03
CA ARG A 32 8.72 11.25 -5.17
C ARG A 32 8.93 12.63 -5.80
N PRO A 33 8.03 13.60 -5.60
CA PRO A 33 6.79 13.48 -4.81
C PRO A 33 5.74 12.59 -5.47
N ILE A 34 4.82 12.06 -4.68
CA ILE A 34 3.66 11.32 -5.19
C ILE A 34 2.68 12.32 -5.81
N GLU A 35 2.31 12.08 -7.08
CA GLU A 35 1.38 12.92 -7.84
C GLU A 35 0.14 12.11 -8.24
N PHE A 36 -1.04 12.64 -7.92
CA PHE A 36 -2.32 12.02 -8.22
C PHE A 36 -2.99 12.70 -9.41
N GLN A 37 -3.70 11.89 -10.18
CA GLN A 37 -4.74 12.37 -11.07
C GLN A 37 -5.98 12.74 -10.27
N THR A 38 -6.79 13.67 -10.79
CA THR A 38 -7.97 14.21 -10.10
C THR A 38 -9.14 13.22 -9.95
N GLY A 39 -9.03 12.02 -10.55
CA GLY A 39 -10.10 11.01 -10.58
C GLY A 39 -10.52 10.52 -9.20
N LEU A 40 -9.57 10.33 -8.27
CA LEU A 40 -9.87 9.85 -6.92
C LEU A 40 -10.65 10.91 -6.12
N ALA A 41 -10.24 12.17 -6.16
CA ALA A 41 -10.96 13.27 -5.52
C ALA A 41 -12.38 13.45 -6.10
N TYR A 42 -12.56 13.23 -7.40
CA TYR A 42 -13.88 13.19 -8.02
C TYR A 42 -14.75 12.05 -7.47
N ILE A 43 -14.22 10.84 -7.41
CA ILE A 43 -14.94 9.68 -6.86
C ILE A 43 -15.34 9.94 -5.41
N ALA A 44 -14.39 10.38 -4.57
CA ALA A 44 -14.61 10.70 -3.17
C ALA A 44 -15.74 11.72 -2.99
N GLN A 45 -15.69 12.85 -3.71
CA GLN A 45 -16.71 13.89 -3.58
C GLN A 45 -18.11 13.41 -3.99
N ASN A 46 -18.24 12.65 -5.07
CA ASN A 46 -19.55 12.17 -5.52
C ASN A 46 -20.10 11.06 -4.63
N ALA A 47 -19.24 10.17 -4.14
CA ALA A 47 -19.62 9.15 -3.18
C ALA A 47 -20.06 9.77 -1.86
N LEU A 48 -19.35 10.80 -1.38
CA LEU A 48 -19.74 11.53 -0.19
C LEU A 48 -21.12 12.18 -0.33
N LYS A 49 -21.37 12.86 -1.45
CA LYS A 49 -22.68 13.47 -1.76
C LYS A 49 -23.80 12.43 -1.77
N ARG A 50 -23.53 11.20 -2.21
CA ARG A 50 -24.54 10.16 -2.38
C ARG A 50 -24.78 9.33 -1.12
N TYR A 51 -23.72 9.00 -0.38
CA TYR A 51 -23.77 8.05 0.74
C TYR A 51 -23.50 8.70 2.10
N GLY A 52 -23.15 9.98 2.14
CA GLY A 52 -23.02 10.79 3.35
C GLY A 52 -21.70 10.62 4.11
N ARG A 53 -21.01 9.49 3.97
CA ARG A 53 -19.68 9.24 4.56
C ARG A 53 -18.87 8.31 3.68
N ILE A 54 -17.55 8.49 3.67
CA ILE A 54 -16.60 7.58 3.01
C ILE A 54 -15.32 7.42 3.83
N ASN A 55 -14.71 6.25 3.71
CA ASN A 55 -13.39 5.94 4.29
C ASN A 55 -12.37 5.81 3.17
N LEU A 56 -11.26 6.52 3.30
CA LEU A 56 -10.10 6.43 2.42
C LEU A 56 -8.93 5.90 3.25
N ILE A 57 -8.23 4.89 2.77
CA ILE A 57 -7.09 4.29 3.46
C ILE A 57 -5.93 4.25 2.47
N PRO A 58 -4.84 5.01 2.69
CA PRO A 58 -3.62 4.88 1.90
C PRO A 58 -2.99 3.52 2.18
N VAL A 59 -2.56 2.82 1.12
CA VAL A 59 -1.94 1.50 1.24
C VAL A 59 -0.65 1.47 0.44
N ALA A 60 0.46 1.17 1.10
CA ALA A 60 1.76 1.00 0.48
C ALA A 60 2.05 -0.49 0.25
N PHE A 61 2.58 -0.80 -0.93
CA PHE A 61 3.01 -2.13 -1.31
C PHE A 61 4.48 -2.07 -1.71
N ASP A 62 5.32 -2.87 -1.06
CA ASP A 62 6.72 -3.03 -1.41
C ASP A 62 7.05 -4.49 -1.69
N TYR A 63 7.90 -4.71 -2.69
CA TYR A 63 8.38 -6.02 -3.11
C TYR A 63 9.88 -6.04 -2.88
N CYS A 64 10.30 -6.66 -1.78
CA CYS A 64 11.68 -6.64 -1.32
C CYS A 64 12.23 -8.04 -1.12
N PHE A 65 13.55 -8.12 -0.93
CA PHE A 65 14.25 -9.35 -0.57
C PHE A 65 14.96 -9.08 0.75
N PHE A 66 14.52 -9.72 1.82
CA PHE A 66 15.20 -9.59 3.11
C PHE A 66 16.39 -10.54 3.20
N ARG A 67 16.14 -11.81 3.52
CA ARG A 67 17.20 -12.83 3.76
C ARG A 67 16.99 -14.13 3.00
N ASP A 68 15.85 -14.32 2.34
CA ASP A 68 15.59 -15.51 1.53
C ASP A 68 15.83 -15.20 0.05
N ASN A 69 16.00 -16.25 -0.76
CA ASN A 69 16.12 -16.16 -2.22
C ASN A 69 14.76 -15.98 -2.89
N ARG A 70 13.79 -15.36 -2.21
CA ARG A 70 12.42 -15.18 -2.67
C ARG A 70 11.94 -13.79 -2.27
N PRO A 71 11.18 -13.13 -3.15
CA PRO A 71 10.63 -11.84 -2.82
C PRO A 71 9.59 -12.00 -1.72
N GLU A 72 9.66 -11.10 -0.75
CA GLU A 72 8.59 -10.83 0.19
C GLU A 72 7.72 -9.67 -0.33
N VAL A 73 6.44 -9.70 0.04
CA VAL A 73 5.51 -8.58 -0.23
C VAL A 73 5.16 -7.98 1.11
N VAL A 74 5.51 -6.72 1.30
CA VAL A 74 5.19 -5.96 2.51
C VAL A 74 4.04 -5.01 2.18
N VAL A 75 3.01 -5.04 3.01
CA VAL A 75 1.83 -4.20 2.84
C VAL A 75 1.64 -3.38 4.11
N GLU A 76 1.54 -2.07 3.97
CA GLU A 76 1.29 -1.16 5.07
C GLU A 76 0.01 -0.37 4.82
N PHE A 77 -0.89 -0.39 5.80
CA PHE A 77 -2.11 0.41 5.80
C PHE A 77 -1.86 1.66 6.63
N GLY A 78 -1.99 2.83 6.01
CA GLY A 78 -1.88 4.08 6.73
C GLY A 78 -3.14 4.44 7.51
N LYS A 79 -3.13 5.65 8.05
CA LYS A 79 -4.25 6.19 8.83
C LYS A 79 -5.50 6.32 7.95
N ARG A 80 -6.63 5.81 8.47
CA ARG A 80 -7.95 6.01 7.88
C ARG A 80 -8.30 7.51 7.85
N ILE A 81 -8.64 8.00 6.67
CA ILE A 81 -9.17 9.34 6.43
C ILE A 81 -10.69 9.19 6.26
N GLU A 82 -11.43 9.67 7.24
CA GLU A 82 -12.89 9.70 7.20
C GLU A 82 -13.35 11.03 6.63
N LEU A 83 -14.24 11.00 5.63
CA LEU A 83 -14.89 12.19 5.12
C LEU A 83 -16.40 12.08 5.38
N ASP A 84 -17.00 13.15 5.85
CA ASP A 84 -18.44 13.27 6.08
C ASP A 84 -19.05 14.41 5.25
N LYS A 85 -20.37 14.34 5.03
CA LYS A 85 -21.12 15.29 4.19
C LYS A 85 -21.08 16.74 4.68
N ASP A 86 -20.73 16.96 5.95
CA ASP A 86 -20.71 18.28 6.57
C ASP A 86 -19.35 18.98 6.33
N MET A 87 -18.36 18.26 5.81
CA MET A 87 -17.08 18.80 5.34
C MET A 87 -17.21 19.45 3.95
N GLU A 88 -16.71 20.68 3.82
CA GLU A 88 -16.49 21.28 2.50
C GLU A 88 -15.25 20.67 1.83
N LEU A 89 -15.46 19.92 0.74
CA LEU A 89 -14.39 19.29 -0.01
C LEU A 89 -13.96 20.14 -1.21
N ASN A 90 -12.83 20.83 -1.08
CA ASN A 90 -12.07 21.32 -2.23
C ASN A 90 -11.29 20.17 -2.88
N ARG A 91 -11.56 19.88 -4.16
CA ARG A 91 -10.92 18.75 -4.87
C ARG A 91 -9.40 18.84 -4.89
N LYS A 92 -8.84 20.04 -5.07
CA LYS A 92 -7.39 20.25 -5.18
C LYS A 92 -6.71 19.98 -3.83
N GLU A 93 -7.28 20.54 -2.75
CA GLU A 93 -6.79 20.32 -1.39
C GLU A 93 -6.92 18.86 -0.98
N LEU A 94 -8.04 18.21 -1.29
CA LEU A 94 -8.22 16.79 -1.05
C LEU A 94 -7.19 15.95 -1.83
N THR A 95 -6.89 16.33 -3.07
CA THR A 95 -5.89 15.62 -3.88
C THR A 95 -4.52 15.68 -3.21
N HIS A 96 -4.06 16.89 -2.83
CA HIS A 96 -2.78 17.07 -2.13
C HIS A 96 -2.75 16.39 -0.75
N CYS A 97 -3.86 16.42 -0.01
CA CYS A 97 -3.97 15.71 1.26
C CYS A 97 -3.77 14.19 1.07
N LEU A 98 -4.38 13.61 0.04
CA LEU A 98 -4.24 12.18 -0.24
C LEU A 98 -2.87 11.80 -0.81
N GLU A 99 -2.25 12.68 -1.62
CA GLU A 99 -0.87 12.54 -2.08
C GLU A 99 0.09 12.45 -0.89
N HIS A 100 0.04 13.44 0.01
CA HIS A 100 0.86 13.47 1.22
C HIS A 100 0.61 12.27 2.14
N ALA A 101 -0.65 11.87 2.32
CA ALA A 101 -0.98 10.73 3.16
C ALA A 101 -0.44 9.41 2.59
N LEU A 102 -0.43 9.23 1.25
CA LEU A 102 0.19 8.05 0.65
C LEU A 102 1.72 8.12 0.72
N GLU A 103 2.30 9.30 0.47
CA GLU A 103 3.74 9.52 0.54
C GLU A 103 4.29 9.19 1.93
N GLU A 104 3.63 9.67 2.99
CA GLU A 104 4.01 9.39 4.37
C GLU A 104 4.03 7.88 4.67
N VAL A 105 3.03 7.13 4.21
CA VAL A 105 2.96 5.67 4.42
C VAL A 105 4.07 4.97 3.66
N CYS A 106 4.28 5.32 2.38
CA CYS A 106 5.33 4.70 1.60
C CYS A 106 6.74 5.01 2.14
N ASP A 107 6.97 6.22 2.65
CA ASP A 107 8.26 6.64 3.20
C ASP A 107 8.53 5.98 4.55
N ASN A 108 7.49 5.84 5.39
CA ASN A 108 7.56 5.06 6.62
C ASN A 108 7.89 3.59 6.33
N GLN A 109 7.15 2.98 5.39
CA GLN A 109 7.39 1.59 4.97
C GLN A 109 8.83 1.40 4.49
N ALA A 110 9.31 2.29 3.61
CA ALA A 110 10.67 2.23 3.07
C ALA A 110 11.73 2.34 4.18
N ARG A 111 11.50 3.21 5.17
CA ARG A 111 12.38 3.34 6.35
C ARG A 111 12.41 2.04 7.15
N GLU A 112 11.27 1.40 7.41
CA GLU A 112 11.22 0.14 8.16
C GLU A 112 11.89 -1.01 7.40
N ILE A 113 11.62 -1.13 6.10
CA ILE A 113 12.24 -2.13 5.23
C ILE A 113 13.76 -1.95 5.20
N SER A 114 14.25 -0.71 5.08
CA SER A 114 15.69 -0.43 5.06
C SER A 114 16.42 -0.78 6.36
N GLN A 115 15.70 -0.81 7.49
CA GLN A 115 16.22 -1.25 8.78
C GLN A 115 16.18 -2.77 8.95
N GLY A 116 15.50 -3.48 8.05
CA GLY A 116 15.32 -4.94 8.11
C GLY A 116 14.42 -5.40 9.26
N ASP A 117 13.69 -4.48 9.90
CA ASP A 117 12.77 -4.81 11.00
C ASP A 117 11.38 -5.11 10.46
N ILE A 118 11.15 -6.39 10.18
CA ILE A 118 9.84 -6.90 9.75
C ILE A 118 8.99 -7.42 10.91
N THR A 119 9.46 -7.29 12.16
CA THR A 119 8.78 -7.89 13.33
C THR A 119 7.42 -7.24 13.63
N LYS A 120 7.20 -6.04 13.10
CA LYS A 120 5.95 -5.28 13.23
C LYS A 120 4.84 -5.73 12.28
N TYR A 121 5.17 -6.55 11.28
CA TYR A 121 4.21 -6.99 10.26
C TYR A 121 3.62 -8.35 10.62
N ASP A 122 2.31 -8.47 10.43
CA ASP A 122 1.62 -9.75 10.52
C ASP A 122 1.85 -10.59 9.26
N ILE A 123 2.17 -11.88 9.44
CA ILE A 123 2.36 -12.81 8.32
C ILE A 123 0.99 -13.37 7.91
N LEU A 124 0.41 -12.80 6.85
CA LEU A 124 -0.85 -13.30 6.28
C LEU A 124 -0.67 -14.57 5.43
N PHE A 125 0.43 -14.65 4.68
CA PHE A 125 0.73 -15.80 3.84
C PHE A 125 2.22 -16.12 3.91
N LYS A 126 2.53 -17.39 4.14
CA LYS A 126 3.90 -17.91 4.09
C LYS A 126 3.93 -19.15 3.23
N GLN A 127 4.63 -19.08 2.10
CA GLN A 127 4.84 -20.26 1.28
C GLN A 127 5.74 -21.26 2.02
N HIS A 128 5.22 -22.44 2.34
CA HIS A 128 6.05 -23.49 2.93
C HIS A 128 7.11 -23.98 1.93
N LEU A 129 8.37 -24.00 2.36
CA LEU A 129 9.46 -24.63 1.60
C LEU A 129 9.20 -26.13 1.47
N LYS A 130 9.40 -26.67 0.25
CA LYS A 130 9.56 -28.11 0.04
C LYS A 130 10.74 -28.61 0.89
N TRP A 131 10.62 -29.81 1.44
CA TRP A 131 11.55 -30.35 2.44
C TRP A 131 13.02 -30.32 1.99
N TYR A 132 13.31 -30.60 0.71
CA TYR A 132 14.68 -30.62 0.18
C TYR A 132 15.35 -29.23 0.14
N ARG A 133 14.61 -28.14 -0.06
CA ARG A 133 15.19 -26.77 -0.01
C ARG A 133 15.55 -26.35 1.41
N ARG A 134 14.84 -26.86 2.42
CA ARG A 134 15.21 -26.64 3.83
C ARG A 134 16.55 -27.30 4.15
N ILE A 135 16.79 -28.49 3.58
CA ILE A 135 18.06 -29.20 3.70
C ILE A 135 19.17 -28.46 2.95
N GLU A 136 18.92 -27.99 1.73
CA GLU A 136 19.88 -27.21 0.94
C GLU A 136 20.33 -25.92 1.66
N GLN A 137 19.42 -25.17 2.28
CA GLN A 137 19.77 -23.99 3.07
C GLN A 137 20.67 -24.34 4.27
N ARG A 138 20.39 -25.44 4.97
CA ARG A 138 21.26 -25.94 6.06
C ARG A 138 22.63 -26.35 5.53
N LEU A 139 22.70 -27.06 4.40
CA LEU A 139 23.97 -27.49 3.81
C LEU A 139 24.82 -26.31 3.30
N LYS A 140 24.18 -25.26 2.76
CA LYS A 140 24.88 -24.03 2.35
C LYS A 140 25.45 -23.26 3.54
N GLN A 141 24.79 -23.30 4.71
CA GLN A 141 25.32 -22.71 5.95
C GLN A 141 26.54 -23.43 6.51
N VAL A 142 26.70 -24.74 6.25
CA VAL A 142 27.84 -25.53 6.75
C VAL A 142 29.17 -25.18 6.06
N ASN A 143 29.13 -24.61 4.85
CA ASN A 143 30.34 -24.29 4.07
C ASN A 143 30.62 -22.79 3.92
N LEU A 144 29.88 -21.92 4.61
CA LEU A 144 30.18 -20.50 4.63
C LEU A 144 31.26 -20.25 5.70
N PRO A 145 32.43 -19.68 5.37
CA PRO A 145 33.34 -19.19 6.40
C PRO A 145 32.61 -18.16 7.28
N PRO A 146 33.02 -17.98 8.55
CA PRO A 146 32.34 -17.08 9.47
C PRO A 146 32.53 -15.64 8.99
N VAL A 147 31.61 -15.15 8.16
CA VAL A 147 31.55 -13.75 7.79
C VAL A 147 30.52 -13.08 8.68
N SER A 148 31.08 -12.36 9.65
CA SER A 148 30.49 -11.30 10.50
C SER A 148 29.23 -11.64 11.29
N GLY A 149 29.43 -11.95 12.56
CA GLY A 149 28.50 -11.49 13.58
C GLY A 149 28.66 -9.97 13.75
N VAL A 150 27.75 -9.21 13.13
CA VAL A 150 27.29 -7.88 13.54
C VAL A 150 25.82 -7.80 13.17
#